data_AF-A0A1A8JHU3-F1
#
_entry.id   AF-A0A1A8JHU3-F1
#
_cell.length_a   1.000
_cell.length_b   1.000
_cell.length_c   1.000
_cell.angle_alpha   90.00
_cell.angle_beta   90.00
_cell.angle_gamma   90.00
#
_symmetry.space_group_name_H-M   'P 1'
#
loop_
_entity.id
_entity.type
_entity.pdbx_description
1 polymer ?
#
loop_
_entity_poly.entity_id
_entity_poly.type
_entity_poly.pdbx_seq_one_letter_code
_entity_poly.pdbx_strand_id
1 'polypeptide(L)'
;SSSSSSSSSESASAEVSHVVTKRDLASVLLRRRRAASGGILSPLQLESLREVCELNEACDDMADTEGIVAAYTAYYGPVPF
;
A
#
# COMPACT_ATOMS: atom_id res chain seq x y z
N SER A 1 -29.23 -35.68 -12.06
CA SER A 1 -29.11 -34.22 -12.26
C SER A 1 -30.49 -33.59 -12.25
N SER A 2 -30.62 -32.34 -11.76
CA SER A 2 -31.83 -31.53 -11.39
C SER A 2 -32.16 -31.66 -9.89
N SER A 3 -31.65 -30.86 -8.94
CA SER A 3 -31.68 -29.39 -8.70
C SER A 3 -33.04 -28.88 -8.21
N SER A 4 -33.17 -28.64 -6.90
CA SER A 4 -34.14 -27.70 -6.31
C SER A 4 -33.51 -27.01 -5.10
N SER A 5 -33.23 -25.73 -5.28
CA SER A 5 -32.63 -24.79 -4.34
C SER A 5 -33.68 -24.23 -3.39
N SER A 6 -33.31 -23.96 -2.13
CA SER A 6 -34.00 -22.97 -1.29
C SER A 6 -32.97 -22.30 -0.39
N SER A 7 -32.69 -21.02 -0.65
CA SER A 7 -31.95 -20.12 0.22
C SER A 7 -32.79 -18.88 0.50
N SER A 8 -32.52 -18.26 1.65
CA SER A 8 -32.98 -16.94 2.14
C SER A 8 -34.32 -17.01 2.89
N SER A 9 -34.44 -16.68 4.18
CA SER A 9 -33.97 -15.52 4.95
C SER A 9 -34.63 -14.22 4.51
N GLU A 10 -35.75 -13.90 5.15
CA GLU A 10 -36.40 -12.59 5.07
C GLU A 10 -36.95 -12.22 6.44
N SER A 11 -36.35 -11.18 7.02
CA SER A 11 -37.01 -10.25 7.96
C SER A 11 -36.13 -9.02 8.04
N ALA A 12 -36.29 -8.18 7.02
CA ALA A 12 -35.74 -6.84 6.94
C ALA A 12 -36.62 -5.91 7.79
N SER A 13 -36.06 -5.32 8.84
CA SER A 13 -36.55 -4.05 9.38
C SER A 13 -35.41 -3.39 10.14
N ALA A 14 -35.14 -2.14 9.78
CA ALA A 14 -34.15 -1.21 10.36
C ALA A 14 -32.71 -1.19 9.81
N GLU A 15 -32.46 -1.37 8.51
CA GLU A 15 -31.09 -1.28 7.95
C GLU A 15 -30.99 -0.44 6.67
N VAL A 16 -31.66 0.72 6.59
CA VAL A 16 -31.55 1.59 5.39
C VAL A 16 -30.73 2.87 5.64
N SER A 17 -30.71 3.39 6.87
CA SER A 17 -30.03 4.66 7.20
C SER A 17 -28.60 4.49 7.76
N HIS A 18 -28.28 3.36 8.39
CA HIS A 18 -26.96 3.13 9.01
C HIS A 18 -25.86 2.69 8.02
N VAL A 19 -26.24 2.13 6.88
CA VAL A 19 -25.27 1.54 5.94
C VAL A 19 -24.56 2.62 5.10
N VAL A 20 -25.19 3.79 4.89
CA VAL A 20 -24.61 4.89 4.10
C VAL A 20 -23.49 5.60 4.87
N THR A 21 -23.66 5.85 6.16
CA THR A 21 -22.63 6.48 7.01
C THR A 21 -21.39 5.61 7.16
N LYS A 22 -21.57 4.29 7.34
CA LYS A 22 -20.46 3.34 7.48
C LYS A 22 -19.63 3.23 6.18
N ARG A 23 -20.27 3.31 5.01
CA ARG A 23 -19.58 3.33 3.71
C ARG A 23 -18.76 4.59 3.50
N ASP A 24 -19.28 5.74 3.91
CA ASP A 24 -18.57 7.02 3.81
C ASP A 24 -17.28 7.02 4.64
N LEU A 25 -17.35 6.59 5.90
CA LEU A 25 -16.15 6.47 6.74
C LEU A 25 -15.13 5.47 6.19
N ALA A 26 -15.59 4.30 5.71
CA ALA A 26 -14.72 3.33 5.07
C ALA A 26 -14.01 3.94 3.84
N SER A 27 -14.72 4.72 3.04
CA SER A 27 -14.16 5.37 1.86
C SER A 27 -13.11 6.45 2.20
N VAL A 28 -13.33 7.22 3.28
CA VAL A 28 -12.35 8.20 3.79
C VAL A 28 -11.09 7.49 4.29
N LEU A 29 -11.23 6.40 5.04
CA LEU A 29 -10.09 5.62 5.53
C LEU A 29 -9.30 4.96 4.39
N LEU A 30 -9.98 4.45 3.36
CA LEU A 30 -9.32 3.89 2.17
C LEU A 30 -8.60 4.96 1.35
N ARG A 31 -9.18 6.16 1.20
CA ARG A 31 -8.50 7.30 0.56
C ARG A 31 -7.28 7.74 1.36
N ARG A 32 -7.38 7.81 2.69
CA ARG A 32 -6.24 8.12 3.57
C ARG A 32 -5.13 7.08 3.48
N ARG A 33 -5.47 5.79 3.41
CA ARG A 33 -4.48 4.71 3.20
C ARG A 33 -3.74 4.85 1.87
N ARG A 34 -4.43 5.22 0.80
CA ARG A 34 -3.81 5.47 -0.52
C ARG A 34 -2.95 6.73 -0.57
N ALA A 35 -3.31 7.76 0.21
CA ALA A 35 -2.47 8.94 0.36
C ALA A 35 -1.21 8.64 1.19
N ALA A 36 -1.31 7.79 2.22
CA ALA A 36 -0.17 7.36 3.03
C ALA A 36 0.83 6.47 2.26
N SER A 37 0.39 5.74 1.24
CA SER A 37 1.29 4.98 0.36
C SER A 37 2.16 5.85 -0.54
N GLY A 38 1.90 7.17 -0.66
CA GLY A 38 2.76 8.08 -1.42
C GLY A 38 4.15 8.29 -0.81
N GLY A 39 4.38 7.86 0.44
CA GLY A 39 5.70 7.88 1.08
C GLY A 39 6.30 6.49 1.32
N ILE A 40 5.59 5.41 0.96
CA ILE A 40 6.07 4.03 1.14
C ILE A 40 6.36 3.49 -0.25
N LEU A 41 7.65 3.39 -0.57
CA LEU A 41 8.10 2.80 -1.83
C LEU A 41 7.61 1.35 -1.94
N SER A 42 7.13 0.98 -3.12
CA SER A 42 6.82 -0.40 -3.44
C SER A 42 8.10 -1.27 -3.39
N PRO A 43 7.97 -2.59 -3.18
CA PRO A 43 9.13 -3.48 -3.19
C PRO A 43 9.97 -3.37 -4.46
N LEU A 44 9.31 -3.25 -5.62
CA LEU A 44 9.98 -3.09 -6.92
C LEU A 44 10.78 -1.77 -7.01
N GLN A 45 10.26 -0.69 -6.43
CA GLN A 45 10.99 0.58 -6.37
C GLN A 45 12.21 0.47 -5.47
N LEU A 46 12.10 -0.23 -4.33
CA LEU A 46 13.25 -0.46 -3.45
C LEU A 46 14.32 -1.31 -4.13
N GLU A 47 13.94 -2.34 -4.88
CA GLU A 47 14.86 -3.16 -5.68
C GLU A 47 15.57 -2.32 -6.74
N SER A 48 14.85 -1.45 -7.45
CA SER A 48 15.46 -0.51 -8.39
C SER A 48 16.51 0.40 -7.75
N LEU A 49 16.28 0.88 -6.52
CA LEU A 49 17.30 1.68 -5.81
C LEU A 49 18.50 0.82 -5.39
N ARG A 50 18.28 -0.43 -4.97
CA ARG A 50 19.35 -1.39 -4.61
C ARG A 50 20.27 -1.68 -5.80
N GLU A 51 19.71 -1.99 -6.96
CA GLU A 51 20.49 -2.29 -8.16
C GLU A 51 21.45 -1.15 -8.55
N VAL A 52 21.05 0.11 -8.32
CA VAL A 52 21.92 1.28 -8.57
C VAL A 52 23.00 1.41 -7.49
N CYS A 53 22.62 1.21 -6.22
CA CYS A 53 23.51 1.38 -5.07
C CYS A 53 24.59 0.28 -5.00
N GLU A 54 24.29 -0.95 -5.40
CA GLU A 54 25.23 -2.08 -5.48
C GLU A 54 26.41 -1.81 -6.42
N LEU A 55 26.28 -0.88 -7.37
CA LEU A 55 27.37 -0.49 -8.27
C LEU A 55 28.38 0.48 -7.64
N ASN A 56 28.12 0.94 -6.40
CA ASN A 56 28.96 1.85 -5.65
C ASN A 56 29.16 1.30 -4.24
N GLU A 57 30.35 0.77 -3.96
CA GLU A 57 30.71 0.15 -2.66
C GLU A 57 30.36 1.03 -1.46
N ALA A 58 30.59 2.35 -1.58
CA ALA A 58 30.30 3.28 -0.48
C ALA A 58 28.80 3.53 -0.29
N CYS A 59 28.00 3.36 -1.35
CA CYS A 59 26.54 3.35 -1.24
C CYS A 59 26.06 2.05 -0.60
N ASP A 60 26.59 0.91 -1.04
CA ASP A 60 26.23 -0.42 -0.56
C ASP A 60 26.48 -0.57 0.95
N ASP A 61 27.70 -0.23 1.42
CA ASP A 61 28.05 -0.24 2.84
C ASP A 61 27.13 0.66 3.69
N MET A 62 26.72 1.80 3.14
CA MET A 62 25.80 2.70 3.81
C MET A 62 24.36 2.19 3.77
N ALA A 63 23.95 1.48 2.72
CA ALA A 63 22.63 0.88 2.62
C ALA A 63 22.43 -0.22 3.69
N ASP A 64 23.48 -0.93 4.07
CA ASP A 64 23.45 -1.94 5.13
C ASP A 64 23.24 -1.36 6.53
N THR A 65 23.68 -0.12 6.76
CA THR A 65 23.65 0.52 8.08
C THR A 65 22.52 1.55 8.22
N GLU A 66 22.28 2.36 7.19
CA GLU A 66 21.31 3.46 7.18
C GLU A 66 20.07 3.16 6.34
N GLY A 67 20.11 2.10 5.52
CA GLY A 67 19.03 1.69 4.64
C GLY A 67 19.11 2.29 3.23
N ILE A 68 18.48 1.62 2.28
CA ILE A 68 18.64 1.92 0.84
C ILE A 68 18.19 3.33 0.44
N VAL A 69 17.13 3.87 1.04
CA VAL A 69 16.61 5.19 0.67
C VAL A 69 17.57 6.30 1.11
N ALA A 70 18.12 6.19 2.33
CA ALA A 70 19.10 7.13 2.84
C ALA A 70 20.39 7.06 2.01
N ALA A 71 20.85 5.83 1.75
CA ALA A 71 22.05 5.58 0.96
C ALA A 71 21.95 6.15 -0.45
N TYR A 72 20.89 5.77 -1.18
CA TYR A 72 20.65 6.30 -2.52
C TYR A 72 20.56 7.83 -2.52
N THR A 73 19.86 8.43 -1.54
CA THR A 73 19.68 9.88 -1.51
C THR A 73 20.99 10.64 -1.31
N ALA A 74 21.90 10.10 -0.50
CA ALA A 74 23.20 10.72 -0.26
C ALA A 74 24.12 10.71 -1.49
N TYR A 75 24.09 9.64 -2.30
CA TYR A 75 24.98 9.49 -3.46
C TYR A 75 24.36 9.95 -4.79
N TYR A 76 23.05 9.79 -4.97
CA TYR A 76 22.35 10.02 -6.24
C TYR A 76 21.26 11.10 -6.16
N GLY A 77 20.92 11.59 -4.96
CA GLY A 77 19.90 12.62 -4.76
C GLY A 77 18.48 12.06 -4.60
N PRO A 78 17.44 12.92 -4.68
CA PRO A 78 16.07 12.53 -4.35
C PRO A 78 15.55 11.34 -5.17
N VAL A 79 14.82 10.43 -4.51
CA VAL A 79 14.24 9.23 -5.15
C VAL A 79 13.23 9.62 -6.26
N PRO A 80 13.34 9.06 -7.48
CA PRO A 80 12.54 9.49 -8.64
C PRO A 80 11.21 8.72 -8.81
N PHE A 81 10.37 8.67 -7.77
CA PHE A 81 9.11 7.92 -7.77
C PHE A 81 7.93 8.69 -7.15
#